data_AF-A0A2M8U230-F1
#
_entry.id   AF-A0A2M8U230-F1
#
_cell.length_a   1.000
_cell.length_b   1.000
_cell.length_c   1.000
_cell.angle_alpha   90.00
_cell.angle_beta   90.00
_cell.angle_gamma   90.00
#
_symmetry.space_group_name_H-M   'P 1'
#
loop_
_entity.id
_entity.type
_entity.pdbx_description
1 polymer ?
#
loop_
_entity_poly.entity_id
_entity_poly.type
_entity_poly.pdbx_seq_one_letter_code
_entity_poly.pdbx_strand_id
1 'polypeptide(L)'
;MRGHRYRVTVEHLGTPRDGMEKQPELVFEAVNHDEIISIVQRIRASGHYADDEAAAIGIGLKLFSEAMLKRKDDPLFQALRPAFSSFIGGLKARNRGEGSSAAGTAGAA
;
A
#
# COMPACT_ATOMS: atom_id res chain seq x y z
N MET A 1 13.86 -15.57 -7.87
CA MET A 1 13.21 -14.89 -6.73
C MET A 1 11.86 -15.53 -6.50
N ARG A 2 11.54 -15.94 -5.27
CA ARG A 2 10.19 -16.38 -4.89
C ARG A 2 9.42 -15.13 -4.46
N GLY A 3 8.26 -14.90 -5.05
CA GLY A 3 7.42 -13.75 -4.73
C GLY A 3 6.02 -13.94 -5.32
N HIS A 4 5.07 -13.20 -4.80
CA HIS A 4 3.71 -13.16 -5.31
C HIS A 4 3.69 -12.37 -6.61
N ARG A 5 3.03 -12.92 -7.65
CA ARG A 5 2.93 -12.29 -8.98
C ARG A 5 1.53 -11.72 -9.14
N TYR A 6 1.46 -10.47 -9.54
CA TYR A 6 0.23 -9.72 -9.73
C TYR A 6 0.18 -9.15 -11.13
N ARG A 7 -1.01 -9.13 -11.72
CA ARG A 7 -1.34 -8.26 -12.86
C ARG A 7 -1.97 -6.99 -12.30
N VAL A 8 -1.45 -5.84 -12.71
CA VAL A 8 -1.99 -4.53 -12.35
C VAL A 8 -2.59 -3.93 -13.61
N THR A 9 -3.84 -3.51 -13.51
CA THR A 9 -4.55 -2.77 -14.56
C THR A 9 -4.94 -1.42 -14.00
N VAL A 10 -4.61 -0.35 -14.72
CA VAL A 10 -5.06 1.00 -14.42
C VAL A 10 -5.94 1.46 -15.57
N GLU A 11 -7.24 1.60 -15.28
CA GLU A 11 -8.23 2.10 -16.22
C GLU A 11 -8.47 3.59 -15.99
N HIS A 12 -8.42 4.38 -17.05
CA HIS A 12 -8.72 5.81 -16.98
C HIS A 12 -10.25 5.99 -16.96
N LEU A 13 -10.85 6.24 -15.80
CA LEU A 13 -12.31 6.32 -15.66
C LEU A 13 -12.90 7.69 -16.05
N GLY A 14 -12.13 8.77 -15.90
CA GLY A 14 -12.58 10.11 -16.24
C GLY A 14 -11.45 11.12 -16.30
N THR A 15 -11.66 12.20 -17.03
CA THR A 15 -10.71 13.29 -17.22
C THR A 15 -11.09 14.50 -16.35
N PRO A 16 -10.15 15.40 -16.02
CA PRO A 16 -10.47 16.59 -15.22
C PRO A 16 -11.48 17.57 -15.84
N ARG A 17 -11.77 17.44 -17.15
CA ARG A 17 -12.76 18.27 -17.86
C ARG A 17 -13.48 17.43 -18.88
N ASP A 18 -14.78 17.67 -19.03
CA ASP A 18 -15.61 17.04 -20.03
C ASP A 18 -15.07 17.27 -21.45
N GLY A 19 -15.13 16.23 -22.29
CA GLY A 19 -14.70 16.28 -23.68
C GLY A 19 -13.21 15.98 -23.93
N MET A 20 -12.40 15.76 -22.89
CA MET A 20 -11.04 15.22 -23.07
C MET A 20 -11.08 13.70 -23.32
N GLU A 21 -10.25 13.24 -24.26
CA GLU A 21 -10.08 11.82 -24.52
C GLU A 21 -9.39 11.11 -23.35
N LYS A 22 -9.91 9.92 -23.04
CA LYS A 22 -9.31 9.03 -22.06
C LYS A 22 -8.09 8.35 -22.66
N GLN A 23 -7.09 8.14 -21.81
CA GLN A 23 -5.92 7.34 -22.17
C GLN A 23 -6.30 5.85 -22.19
N PRO A 24 -5.65 5.02 -23.02
CA PRO A 24 -5.84 3.59 -22.98
C PRO A 24 -5.46 3.02 -21.61
N GLU A 25 -6.01 1.85 -21.28
CA GLU A 25 -5.63 1.14 -20.06
C GLU A 25 -4.13 0.83 -20.02
N LEU A 26 -3.53 0.91 -18.83
CA LEU A 26 -2.17 0.46 -18.59
C LEU A 26 -2.20 -0.89 -17.88
N VAL A 27 -1.64 -1.92 -18.51
CA VAL A 27 -1.52 -3.26 -17.94
C VAL A 27 -0.05 -3.63 -17.79
N PHE A 28 0.34 -4.08 -16.60
CA PHE A 28 1.68 -4.61 -16.35
C PHE A 28 1.67 -5.70 -15.29
N GLU A 29 2.79 -6.40 -15.14
CA GLU A 29 2.97 -7.40 -14.11
C GLU A 29 4.01 -6.98 -13.08
N ALA A 30 3.73 -7.28 -11.82
CA ALA A 30 4.62 -7.01 -10.70
C ALA A 30 4.83 -8.28 -9.88
N VAL A 31 6.09 -8.53 -9.52
CA VAL A 31 6.44 -9.54 -8.51
C VAL A 31 6.73 -8.79 -7.22
N ASN A 32 6.12 -9.20 -6.11
CA ASN A 32 6.29 -8.61 -4.80
C ASN A 32 6.62 -9.68 -3.76
N HIS A 33 7.46 -9.35 -2.78
CA HIS A 33 7.84 -10.30 -1.73
C HIS A 33 6.72 -10.53 -0.70
N ASP A 34 5.88 -9.53 -0.47
CA ASP A 34 4.75 -9.62 0.44
C ASP A 34 3.45 -9.87 -0.33
N GLU A 35 2.47 -10.48 0.36
CA GLU A 35 1.13 -10.67 -0.18
C GLU A 35 0.34 -9.33 -0.08
N ILE A 36 0.19 -8.64 -1.22
CA ILE A 36 -0.34 -7.27 -1.30
C ILE A 36 -1.80 -7.18 -0.83
N ILE A 37 -2.63 -8.17 -1.17
CA ILE A 37 -4.08 -8.11 -0.88
C ILE A 37 -4.32 -8.16 0.63
N SER A 38 -3.60 -9.02 1.35
CA SER A 38 -3.63 -9.14 2.80
C SER A 38 -3.15 -7.87 3.50
N ILE A 39 -2.19 -7.15 2.90
CA ILE A 39 -1.72 -5.87 3.42
C ILE A 39 -2.82 -4.82 3.29
N VAL A 40 -3.46 -4.72 2.12
CA VAL A 40 -4.60 -3.81 1.92
C VAL A 40 -5.72 -4.12 2.92
N GLN A 41 -6.07 -5.39 3.10
CA GLN A 41 -7.07 -5.81 4.08
C GLN A 41 -6.72 -5.38 5.52
N ARG A 42 -5.46 -5.51 5.93
CA ARG A 42 -5.01 -5.05 7.26
C ARG A 42 -5.08 -3.53 7.40
N ILE A 43 -4.77 -2.78 6.34
CA ILE A 43 -4.87 -1.31 6.37
C ILE A 43 -6.34 -0.88 6.45
N ARG A 44 -7.24 -1.51 5.68
CA ARG A 44 -8.69 -1.29 5.78
C ARG A 44 -9.23 -1.59 7.17
N ALA A 45 -8.83 -2.73 7.73
CA ALA A 45 -9.24 -3.16 9.05
C ALA A 45 -8.85 -2.18 10.16
N SER A 46 -7.81 -1.36 9.95
CA SER A 46 -7.38 -0.35 10.94
C SER A 46 -8.34 0.82 11.13
N GLY A 47 -9.36 0.98 10.26
CA GLY A 47 -10.35 2.05 10.34
C GLY A 47 -9.80 3.49 10.13
N HIS A 48 -8.50 3.65 9.89
CA HIS A 48 -7.86 4.97 9.77
C HIS A 48 -8.03 5.64 8.40
N TYR A 49 -8.49 4.90 7.40
CA TYR A 49 -8.56 5.33 6.00
C TYR A 49 -9.85 4.82 5.36
N ALA A 50 -10.36 5.54 4.35
CA ALA A 50 -11.41 5.01 3.50
C ALA A 50 -10.90 3.81 2.67
N ASP A 51 -11.80 2.94 2.22
CA ASP A 51 -11.43 1.66 1.57
C ASP A 51 -10.55 1.81 0.33
N ASP A 52 -10.80 2.84 -0.48
CA ASP A 52 -10.03 3.13 -1.69
C ASP A 52 -8.67 3.77 -1.35
N GLU A 53 -8.63 4.62 -0.32
CA GLU A 53 -7.39 5.23 0.17
C GLU A 53 -6.47 4.17 0.79
N ALA A 54 -7.02 3.26 1.61
CA ALA A 54 -6.30 2.11 2.15
C ALA A 54 -5.72 1.22 1.05
N ALA A 55 -6.48 0.98 -0.03
CA ALA A 55 -6.01 0.24 -1.19
C ALA A 55 -4.88 0.97 -1.91
N ALA A 56 -5.03 2.28 -2.15
CA ALA A 56 -4.00 3.11 -2.79
C ALA A 56 -2.70 3.12 -1.97
N ILE A 57 -2.78 3.28 -0.64
CA ILE A 57 -1.63 3.22 0.26
C ILE A 57 -0.97 1.85 0.18
N GLY A 58 -1.73 0.77 0.36
CA GLY A 58 -1.19 -0.59 0.37
C GLY A 58 -0.53 -0.98 -0.95
N ILE A 59 -1.24 -0.80 -2.07
CA ILE A 59 -0.74 -1.13 -3.41
C ILE A 59 0.44 -0.23 -3.78
N GLY A 60 0.29 1.10 -3.65
CA GLY A 60 1.33 2.06 -4.02
C GLY A 60 2.62 1.84 -3.25
N LEU A 61 2.51 1.67 -1.92
CA LEU A 61 3.66 1.38 -1.06
C LEU A 61 4.36 0.08 -1.49
N LYS A 62 3.59 -0.97 -1.78
CA LYS A 62 4.15 -2.27 -2.14
C LYS A 62 4.80 -2.28 -3.52
N LEU A 63 4.17 -1.67 -4.53
CA LEU A 63 4.76 -1.56 -5.86
C LEU A 63 6.02 -0.69 -5.85
N PHE A 64 5.97 0.46 -5.18
CA PHE A 64 7.12 1.36 -5.12
C PHE A 64 8.27 0.77 -4.31
N SER A 65 8.00 0.18 -3.13
CA SER A 65 9.06 -0.44 -2.30
C SER A 65 9.86 -1.50 -3.04
N GLU A 66 9.20 -2.31 -3.88
CA GLU A 66 9.88 -3.32 -4.69
C GLU A 66 10.79 -2.70 -5.76
N ALA A 67 10.34 -1.60 -6.40
CA ALA A 67 11.17 -0.86 -7.35
C ALA A 67 12.42 -0.28 -6.65
N MET A 68 12.26 0.25 -5.43
CA MET A 68 13.39 0.74 -4.61
C MET A 68 14.37 -0.38 -4.22
N LEU A 69 13.88 -1.59 -3.96
CA LEU A 69 14.72 -2.73 -3.61
C LEU A 69 15.53 -3.23 -4.82
N LYS A 70 14.91 -3.29 -6.00
CA LYS A 70 15.58 -3.64 -7.26
C LYS A 70 16.64 -2.62 -7.66
N ARG A 71 16.45 -1.35 -7.30
CA ARG A 71 17.36 -0.22 -7.58
C ARG A 71 18.13 0.21 -6.33
N LYS A 72 18.57 -0.75 -5.52
CA LYS A 72 19.19 -0.44 -4.22
C LYS A 72 20.46 0.41 -4.29
N ASP A 73 21.15 0.34 -5.41
CA ASP A 73 22.43 1.01 -5.65
C ASP A 73 22.25 2.36 -6.37
N ASP A 74 21.02 2.71 -6.74
CA ASP A 74 20.68 3.99 -7.40
C ASP A 74 20.57 5.12 -6.34
N PRO A 75 21.39 6.18 -6.43
CA PRO A 75 21.44 7.26 -5.44
C PRO A 75 20.10 7.93 -5.17
N LEU A 76 19.21 8.02 -6.17
CA LEU A 76 17.88 8.60 -6.03
C LEU A 76 17.07 7.86 -4.96
N PHE A 77 17.16 6.54 -4.94
CA PHE A 77 16.44 5.70 -3.99
C PHE A 77 17.16 5.59 -2.65
N GLN A 78 18.50 5.65 -2.63
CA GLN A 78 19.27 5.62 -1.39
C GLN A 78 18.92 6.78 -0.46
N ALA A 79 18.78 7.98 -1.00
CA ALA A 79 18.41 9.17 -0.21
C ALA A 79 17.01 9.05 0.41
N LEU A 80 16.07 8.39 -0.26
CA LEU A 80 14.68 8.27 0.18
C LEU A 80 14.46 7.14 1.20
N ARG A 81 15.31 6.12 1.22
CA ARG A 81 15.16 4.90 2.04
C ARG A 81 14.90 5.15 3.52
N PRO A 82 15.64 6.03 4.23
CA PRO A 82 15.42 6.21 5.67
C PRO A 82 14.02 6.75 5.97
N ALA A 83 13.58 7.78 5.23
CA ALA A 83 12.25 8.35 5.38
C ALA A 83 11.15 7.33 5.04
N PHE A 84 11.36 6.57 3.97
CA PHE A 84 10.43 5.52 3.55
C PHE A 84 10.28 4.41 4.59
N SER A 85 11.40 3.98 5.20
CA SER A 85 11.40 3.00 6.30
C SER A 85 10.66 3.54 7.54
N SER A 86 10.88 4.81 7.88
CA SER A 86 10.18 5.47 8.98
C SER A 86 8.66 5.49 8.77
N PHE A 87 8.22 5.84 7.56
CA PHE A 87 6.80 5.81 7.20
C PHE A 87 6.19 4.41 7.34
N ILE A 88 6.85 3.37 6.80
CA ILE A 88 6.40 1.98 6.95
C ILE A 88 6.30 1.58 8.42
N GLY A 89 7.27 2.00 9.24
CA GLY A 89 7.25 1.77 10.68
C GLY A 89 6.02 2.38 11.35
N GLY A 90 5.71 3.63 11.03
CA GLY A 90 4.51 4.32 11.51
C GLY A 90 3.22 3.66 11.07
N LEU A 91 3.12 3.26 9.81
CA LEU A 91 1.95 2.55 9.27
C LEU A 91 1.73 1.21 9.99
N LYS A 92 2.79 0.44 10.20
CA LYS A 92 2.72 -0.82 10.96
C LYS A 92 2.34 -0.59 12.43
N ALA A 93 2.81 0.48 13.06
CA ALA A 93 2.46 0.79 14.43
C ALA A 93 0.97 1.09 14.59
N ARG A 94 0.40 1.90 13.68
CA ARG A 94 -1.04 2.19 13.63
C ARG A 94 -1.86 0.90 13.48
N ASN A 95 -1.48 0.04 12.53
CA ASN A 95 -2.19 -1.22 12.28
C ASN A 95 -2.06 -2.25 13.42
N ARG A 96 -1.09 -2.10 14.35
CA ARG A 96 -0.96 -2.97 15.54
C ARG A 96 -1.72 -2.44 16.76
N GLY A 97 -2.01 -1.13 16.81
CA GLY A 97 -2.60 -0.45 17.97
C GLY A 97 -4.00 -0.96 18.36
N GLU A 98 -4.74 -1.56 17.43
CA GLU A 98 -6.08 -2.10 17.68
C GLU A 98 -6.07 -3.50 18.32
N GLY A 99 -4.94 -4.20 18.35
CA GLY A 99 -4.81 -5.49 19.02
C GLY A 99 -4.78 -5.40 20.56
N SER A 100 -4.77 -4.19 21.14
CA SER A 100 -4.58 -3.98 22.58
C SER A 100 -5.69 -3.21 23.29
N SER A 101 -6.81 -2.87 22.63
CA SER A 101 -7.89 -2.05 23.23
C SER A 101 -9.28 -2.71 23.23
N ALA A 102 -9.37 -4.03 23.02
CA ALA A 102 -10.63 -4.78 23.04
C ALA A 102 -10.70 -5.87 24.13
N ALA A 103 -9.93 -5.74 25.22
CA ALA A 103 -10.02 -6.61 26.39
C ALA A 103 -10.00 -5.75 27.66
N GLY A 104 -11.12 -5.09 27.98
CA GLY A 104 -11.12 -4.14 29.08
C GLY A 104 -12.45 -3.62 29.61
N THR A 105 -13.62 -4.16 29.26
CA THR A 105 -14.86 -3.83 29.99
C THR A 105 -15.89 -4.97 29.89
N ALA A 106 -15.67 -6.03 30.65
CA ALA A 106 -16.74 -6.96 31.05
C ALA A 106 -16.34 -7.60 32.38
N GLY A 107 -16.70 -6.93 33.47
CA GLY A 107 -16.46 -7.46 34.82
C GLY A 107 -16.41 -6.38 35.90
N ALA A 108 -17.55 -5.80 36.24
CA ALA A 108 -17.82 -5.32 37.58
C ALA A 108 -19.34 -5.26 37.79
N ALA A 109 -19.76 -6.02 38.81
CA ALA A 109 -21.07 -6.18 39.44
C ALA A 109 -22.13 -5.08 39.21
#